data_AF-A0A8S0QSQ4-F1
#
_entry.id   AF-A0A8S0QSQ4-F1
#
_cell.length_a   1.000
_cell.length_b   1.000
_cell.length_c   1.000
_cell.angle_alpha   90.00
_cell.angle_beta   90.00
_cell.angle_gamma   90.00
#
_symmetry.space_group_name_H-M   'P 1'
#
loop_
_entity.id
_entity.type
_entity.pdbx_description
1 polymer ?
#
loop_
_entity_poly.entity_id
_entity_poly.type
_entity_poly.pdbx_seq_one_letter_code
_entity_poly.pdbx_strand_id
1 'polypeptide(L)'
;MLLMQINSSLIIIHLLSYVNIFTGEYEYCIIQISDLVSRMQKDWPTLACPSGDGFKFWSHEWDKHGTCTTLDQHTYFQSALDLKKKANLLQVLKNAGIQPGKFYSLESVKQAIEEGIGYAPSIECNVDSSGNNQLFQVYLCVDTSASNFIQCPVFPHERCGSEIEFPSFSDQLDSHDEL
;
A
#
# COMPACT_ATOMS: atom_id res chain seq x y z
N MET A 1 1.87 1.64 10.85
CA MET A 1 1.74 2.43 9.60
C MET A 1 1.34 1.48 8.49
N LEU A 2 0.22 1.76 7.82
CA LEU A 2 -0.21 1.06 6.61
C LEU A 2 0.38 1.77 5.40
N LEU A 3 1.10 1.03 4.57
CA LEU A 3 1.65 1.49 3.32
C LEU A 3 0.90 0.85 2.15
N MET A 4 0.40 1.69 1.27
CA MET A 4 -0.32 1.29 0.08
C MET A 4 0.43 1.75 -1.18
N GLN A 5 0.79 0.82 -2.05
CA GLN A 5 1.43 1.12 -3.32
C GLN A 5 0.41 1.17 -4.44
N ILE A 6 0.55 2.17 -5.30
CA ILE A 6 -0.29 2.37 -6.48
C ILE A 6 0.27 1.51 -7.63
N ASN A 7 -0.51 0.55 -8.12
CA ASN A 7 -0.11 -0.30 -9.25
C ASN A 7 -1.31 -0.77 -10.08
N SER A 8 -1.22 -0.66 -11.41
CA SER A 8 -2.14 -1.25 -12.39
C SER A 8 -3.64 -1.22 -12.01
N SER A 9 -4.16 -0.04 -11.65
CA SER A 9 -5.55 0.23 -11.23
C SER A 9 -5.92 -0.32 -9.85
N LEU A 10 -4.95 -0.89 -9.15
CA LEU A 10 -5.06 -1.42 -7.81
C LEU A 10 -4.18 -0.62 -6.85
N ILE A 11 -4.62 -0.61 -5.60
CA ILE A 11 -3.87 -0.06 -4.49
C ILE A 11 -3.49 -1.25 -3.66
N ILE A 12 -2.25 -1.72 -3.71
CA ILE A 12 -1.86 -2.94 -3.02
C ILE A 12 -1.26 -2.58 -1.66
N ILE A 13 -1.40 -3.46 -0.67
CA ILE A 13 -0.62 -3.30 0.56
C ILE A 13 0.84 -3.54 0.20
N HIS A 14 1.74 -2.72 0.70
CA HIS A 14 3.17 -2.98 0.66
C HIS A 14 3.65 -3.46 2.02
N LEU A 15 3.17 -2.81 3.10
CA LEU A 15 3.65 -3.02 4.46
C LEU A 15 2.64 -2.58 5.53
N LEU A 16 2.59 -3.31 6.65
CA LEU A 16 2.08 -2.82 7.94
C LEU A 16 3.23 -2.86 8.97
N SER A 17 3.76 -1.72 9.41
CA SER A 17 4.90 -1.70 10.35
C SER A 17 4.62 -0.98 11.66
N TYR A 18 5.32 -1.42 12.71
CA TYR A 18 5.42 -0.73 13.99
C TYR A 18 6.74 0.04 14.09
N VAL A 19 6.70 1.22 14.71
CA VAL A 19 7.92 1.99 15.03
C VAL A 19 8.33 1.60 16.46
N ASN A 20 9.49 0.96 16.61
CA ASN A 20 10.24 0.72 17.86
C ASN A 20 9.85 -0.40 18.83
N ILE A 21 9.35 -1.57 18.40
CA ILE A 21 9.23 -2.74 19.29
C ILE A 21 9.63 -4.00 18.53
N PHE A 22 10.55 -4.81 19.04
CA PHE A 22 10.86 -6.16 18.51
C PHE A 22 10.34 -7.18 19.53
N THR A 23 9.45 -8.10 19.14
CA THR A 23 8.79 -9.01 20.09
C THR A 23 9.24 -10.48 20.02
N GLY A 24 10.29 -10.79 19.26
CA GLY A 24 10.90 -12.14 19.20
C GLY A 24 10.70 -12.86 17.86
N GLU A 25 11.41 -13.96 17.67
CA GLU A 25 11.44 -14.75 16.42
C GLU A 25 10.24 -15.71 16.35
N TYR A 26 9.09 -15.22 15.87
CA TYR A 26 7.97 -16.09 15.47
C TYR A 26 8.10 -16.41 13.98
N GLU A 27 8.37 -17.67 13.65
CA GLU A 27 8.54 -18.14 12.27
C GLU A 27 7.23 -18.03 11.46
N TYR A 28 7.33 -17.64 10.20
CA TYR A 28 6.19 -17.53 9.29
C TYR A 28 5.52 -18.89 9.05
N CYS A 29 4.19 -18.99 9.21
CA CYS A 29 3.45 -20.24 9.05
C CYS A 29 2.25 -20.11 8.11
N ILE A 30 2.39 -20.61 6.87
CA ILE A 30 1.34 -20.53 5.85
C ILE A 30 -0.03 -21.10 6.28
N ILE A 31 -0.03 -22.12 7.15
CA ILE A 31 -1.27 -22.77 7.62
C ILE A 31 -2.11 -21.78 8.43
N GLN A 32 -1.47 -20.88 9.19
CA GLN A 32 -2.16 -19.89 10.02
C GLN A 32 -2.93 -18.87 9.21
N ILE A 33 -2.64 -18.70 7.91
CA ILE A 33 -3.25 -17.69 7.04
C ILE A 33 -3.97 -18.31 5.83
N SER A 34 -4.19 -19.62 5.84
CA SER A 34 -4.71 -20.35 4.69
C SER A 34 -6.05 -19.82 4.17
N ASP A 35 -6.90 -19.31 5.06
CA ASP A 35 -8.18 -18.66 4.73
C ASP A 35 -8.02 -17.27 4.10
N LEU A 36 -6.87 -16.62 4.29
CA LEU A 36 -6.57 -15.28 3.77
C LEU A 36 -5.89 -15.31 2.41
N VAL A 37 -5.29 -16.43 2.00
CA VAL A 37 -4.42 -16.53 0.82
C VAL A 37 -5.06 -15.94 -0.44
N SER A 38 -6.31 -16.28 -0.76
CA SER A 38 -6.96 -15.75 -1.96
C SER A 38 -7.16 -14.23 -1.93
N ARG A 39 -7.40 -13.64 -0.74
CA ARG A 39 -7.47 -12.18 -0.57
C ARG A 39 -6.07 -11.58 -0.69
N MET A 40 -5.06 -12.20 -0.10
CA MET A 40 -3.67 -11.73 -0.17
C MET A 40 -3.13 -11.74 -1.61
N GLN A 41 -3.42 -12.77 -2.40
CA GLN A 41 -3.04 -12.82 -3.82
C GLN A 41 -3.65 -11.66 -4.62
N LYS A 42 -4.85 -11.21 -4.27
CA LYS A 42 -5.54 -10.11 -4.94
C LYS A 42 -5.09 -8.73 -4.45
N ASP A 43 -5.00 -8.57 -3.13
CA ASP A 43 -4.90 -7.26 -2.47
C ASP A 43 -3.47 -6.93 -1.99
N TRP A 44 -2.59 -7.94 -1.92
CA TRP A 44 -1.19 -7.84 -1.52
C TRP A 44 -0.26 -8.70 -2.42
N PRO A 45 -0.36 -8.64 -3.76
CA PRO A 45 0.50 -9.42 -4.64
C PRO A 45 1.97 -8.99 -4.55
N THR A 46 2.88 -9.89 -4.95
CA THR A 46 4.25 -9.49 -5.29
C THR A 46 4.31 -8.94 -6.71
N LEU A 47 5.07 -7.87 -6.92
CA LEU A 47 5.36 -7.29 -8.24
C LEU A 47 6.81 -7.54 -8.69
N ALA A 48 7.56 -8.33 -7.92
CA ALA A 48 8.94 -8.66 -8.25
C ALA A 48 9.00 -9.65 -9.42
N CYS A 49 10.08 -9.58 -10.19
CA CYS A 49 10.39 -10.57 -11.22
C CYS A 49 11.28 -11.68 -10.66
N PRO A 50 11.08 -12.95 -11.05
CA PRO A 50 9.96 -13.44 -11.87
C PRO A 50 8.64 -13.41 -11.10
N SER A 51 7.52 -13.44 -11.82
CA SER A 51 6.18 -13.55 -11.23
C SER A 51 6.11 -14.68 -10.20
N GLY A 52 5.46 -14.42 -9.07
CA GLY A 52 5.39 -15.36 -7.95
C GLY A 52 4.02 -15.37 -7.27
N ASP A 53 3.81 -16.39 -6.45
CA ASP A 53 2.57 -16.61 -5.68
C ASP A 53 2.37 -15.66 -4.49
N GLY A 54 3.39 -14.87 -4.15
CA GLY A 54 3.39 -13.90 -3.06
C GLY A 54 3.93 -14.44 -1.73
N PHE A 55 4.05 -15.76 -1.52
CA PHE A 55 4.39 -16.31 -0.20
C PHE A 55 5.74 -15.83 0.33
N LYS A 56 6.76 -15.74 -0.54
CA LYS A 56 8.08 -15.21 -0.16
C LYS A 56 8.01 -13.74 0.27
N PHE A 57 7.18 -12.96 -0.40
CA PHE A 57 6.98 -11.55 -0.07
C PHE A 57 6.27 -11.42 1.28
N TRP A 58 5.20 -12.17 1.51
CA TRP A 58 4.48 -12.12 2.80
C TRP A 58 5.32 -12.63 3.97
N SER A 59 6.14 -13.68 3.76
CA SER A 59 7.11 -14.11 4.77
C SER A 59 8.08 -12.98 5.11
N HIS A 60 8.64 -12.30 4.11
CA HIS A 60 9.54 -11.16 4.35
C HIS A 60 8.86 -10.05 5.17
N GLU A 61 7.63 -9.68 4.80
CA GLU A 61 6.87 -8.64 5.51
C GLU A 61 6.54 -9.06 6.95
N TRP A 62 6.21 -10.33 7.18
CA TRP A 62 6.01 -10.85 8.53
C TRP A 62 7.30 -10.80 9.34
N ASP A 63 8.38 -11.41 8.85
CA ASP A 63 9.64 -11.55 9.58
C ASP A 63 10.25 -10.19 9.94
N LYS A 64 10.16 -9.23 9.01
CA LYS A 64 10.76 -7.91 9.16
C LYS A 64 9.87 -6.93 9.93
N HIS A 65 8.56 -7.06 9.85
CA HIS A 65 7.64 -6.04 10.36
C HIS A 65 6.50 -6.59 11.22
N GLY A 66 5.93 -7.74 10.87
CA GLY A 66 4.90 -8.41 11.67
C GLY A 66 5.39 -8.81 13.07
N THR A 67 6.60 -9.37 13.18
CA THR A 67 7.26 -9.75 14.45
C THR A 67 7.56 -8.56 15.38
N CYS A 68 7.48 -7.33 14.85
CA CYS A 68 7.62 -6.10 15.60
C CYS A 68 6.29 -5.57 16.18
N THR A 69 5.19 -6.27 15.92
CA THR A 69 3.87 -5.98 16.47
C THR A 69 3.54 -6.93 17.62
N THR A 70 2.52 -6.61 18.41
CA THR A 70 1.97 -7.55 19.40
C THR A 70 0.90 -8.47 18.82
N LEU A 71 0.72 -8.48 17.49
CA LEU A 71 -0.31 -9.26 16.81
C LEU A 71 0.24 -10.64 16.47
N ASP A 72 -0.63 -11.65 16.51
CA ASP A 72 -0.32 -12.92 15.85
C ASP A 72 -0.34 -12.76 14.33
N GLN A 73 0.19 -13.77 13.63
CA GLN A 73 0.36 -13.73 12.18
C GLN A 73 -0.97 -13.57 11.43
N HIS A 74 -2.01 -14.30 11.82
CA HIS A 74 -3.31 -14.20 11.15
C HIS A 74 -3.89 -12.80 11.34
N THR A 75 -3.91 -12.31 12.59
CA THR A 75 -4.42 -10.97 12.92
C THR A 75 -3.66 -9.89 12.16
N TYR A 76 -2.33 -10.00 12.02
CA TYR A 76 -1.52 -9.04 11.27
C TYR A 76 -1.97 -8.91 9.80
N PHE A 77 -2.06 -10.03 9.07
CA PHE A 77 -2.46 -10.02 7.67
C PHE A 77 -3.94 -9.66 7.50
N GLN A 78 -4.82 -10.18 8.35
CA GLN A 78 -6.24 -9.86 8.32
C GLN A 78 -6.48 -8.36 8.56
N SER A 79 -5.78 -7.76 9.52
CA SER A 79 -5.89 -6.32 9.82
C SER A 79 -5.42 -5.46 8.65
N ALA A 80 -4.29 -5.82 8.02
CA ALA A 80 -3.81 -5.09 6.85
C ALA A 80 -4.82 -5.11 5.69
N LEU A 81 -5.43 -6.27 5.40
CA LEU A 81 -6.46 -6.42 4.38
C LEU A 81 -7.71 -5.58 4.70
N ASP A 82 -8.14 -5.57 5.96
CA ASP A 82 -9.33 -4.83 6.39
C ASP A 82 -9.09 -3.32 6.39
N LEU A 83 -7.91 -2.87 6.80
CA LEU A 83 -7.51 -1.46 6.75
C LEU A 83 -7.40 -0.96 5.30
N LYS A 84 -6.83 -1.75 4.38
CA LYS A 84 -6.83 -1.42 2.95
C LYS A 84 -8.26 -1.22 2.43
N LYS A 85 -9.16 -2.14 2.78
CA LYS A 85 -10.58 -2.04 2.40
C LYS A 85 -11.25 -0.81 3.02
N LYS A 86 -10.95 -0.51 4.29
CA LYS A 86 -11.46 0.66 5.02
C LYS A 86 -10.98 1.98 4.43
N ALA A 87 -9.70 2.07 4.04
CA ALA A 87 -9.15 3.26 3.39
C ALA A 87 -9.81 3.53 2.03
N ASN A 88 -10.13 2.47 1.28
CA ASN A 88 -10.78 2.54 -0.05
C ASN A 88 -10.21 3.66 -0.95
N LEU A 89 -8.88 3.76 -0.96
CA LEU A 89 -8.16 4.94 -1.43
C LEU A 89 -8.49 5.29 -2.89
N LEU A 90 -8.73 4.30 -3.76
CA LEU A 90 -9.08 4.55 -5.15
C LEU A 90 -10.45 5.23 -5.27
N GLN A 91 -11.42 4.82 -4.45
CA GLN A 91 -12.75 5.44 -4.45
C GLN A 91 -12.69 6.85 -3.86
N VAL A 92 -11.87 7.06 -2.82
CA VAL A 92 -11.61 8.39 -2.23
C VAL A 92 -11.07 9.35 -3.31
N LEU A 93 -10.01 8.96 -4.01
CA LEU A 93 -9.43 9.76 -5.09
C LEU A 93 -10.45 10.00 -6.22
N LYS A 94 -11.17 8.96 -6.64
CA LYS A 94 -12.21 9.07 -7.68
C LYS A 94 -13.32 10.05 -7.30
N ASN A 95 -13.78 10.03 -6.05
CA ASN A 95 -14.82 10.95 -5.56
C ASN A 95 -14.36 12.42 -5.60
N ALA A 96 -13.06 12.67 -5.41
CA ALA A 96 -12.45 13.98 -5.54
C ALA A 96 -12.13 14.37 -7.00
N GLY A 97 -12.50 13.54 -7.98
CA GLY A 97 -12.20 13.78 -9.39
C GLY A 97 -10.75 13.44 -9.79
N ILE A 98 -9.97 12.84 -8.89
CA ILE A 98 -8.60 12.41 -9.13
C ILE A 98 -8.62 11.01 -9.77
N GLN A 99 -8.36 10.98 -11.08
CA GLN A 99 -8.40 9.81 -11.94
C GLN A 99 -7.03 9.51 -12.56
N PRO A 100 -6.72 8.23 -12.87
CA PRO A 100 -5.49 7.84 -13.54
C PRO A 100 -5.29 8.55 -14.90
N GLY A 101 -4.03 8.72 -15.30
CA GLY A 101 -3.59 9.32 -16.57
C GLY A 101 -3.57 10.85 -16.58
N LYS A 102 -3.53 11.49 -15.41
CA LYS A 102 -3.55 12.95 -15.28
C LYS A 102 -2.62 13.41 -14.17
N PHE A 103 -2.27 14.69 -14.24
CA PHE A 103 -1.46 15.38 -13.25
C PHE A 103 -2.34 16.14 -12.25
N TYR A 104 -1.89 16.17 -10.99
CA TYR A 104 -2.56 16.83 -9.89
C TYR A 104 -1.53 17.50 -8.99
N SER A 105 -1.92 18.57 -8.30
CA SER A 105 -1.05 19.11 -7.25
C SER A 105 -0.96 18.10 -6.11
N LEU A 106 0.23 17.95 -5.53
CA LEU A 106 0.45 17.08 -4.37
C LEU A 106 -0.51 17.42 -3.23
N GLU A 107 -0.78 18.71 -3.02
CA GLU A 107 -1.72 19.21 -2.02
C GLU A 107 -3.15 18.72 -2.27
N SER A 108 -3.63 18.76 -3.52
CA SER A 108 -4.98 18.28 -3.85
C SER A 108 -5.15 16.79 -3.59
N VAL A 109 -4.10 15.99 -3.86
CA VAL A 109 -4.09 14.56 -3.57
C VAL A 109 -4.13 14.30 -2.06
N LYS A 110 -3.30 15.01 -1.28
CA LYS A 110 -3.30 14.88 0.18
C LYS A 110 -4.64 15.28 0.79
N GLN A 111 -5.20 16.42 0.36
CA GLN A 111 -6.48 16.92 0.85
C GLN A 111 -7.63 15.95 0.54
N ALA A 112 -7.69 15.42 -0.70
CA ALA A 112 -8.71 14.44 -1.06
C ALA A 112 -8.68 13.19 -0.17
N ILE A 113 -7.47 12.70 0.14
CA ILE A 113 -7.27 11.54 1.00
C ILE A 113 -7.64 11.87 2.45
N GLU A 114 -7.21 13.03 2.95
CA GLU A 114 -7.52 13.49 4.30
C GLU A 114 -9.03 13.67 4.51
N GLU A 115 -9.74 14.28 3.56
CA GLU A 115 -11.19 14.45 3.61
C GLU A 115 -11.93 13.10 3.54
N GLY A 116 -11.42 12.16 2.74
CA GLY A 116 -12.05 10.83 2.57
C GLY A 116 -11.81 9.87 3.73
N ILE A 117 -10.65 9.95 4.38
CA ILE A 117 -10.23 9.00 5.44
C ILE A 117 -10.32 9.63 6.84
N GLY A 118 -10.30 10.96 6.94
CA GLY A 118 -10.31 11.73 8.18
C GLY A 118 -8.93 11.98 8.78
N TYR A 119 -7.85 11.56 8.10
CA TYR A 119 -6.48 11.69 8.58
C TYR A 119 -5.53 12.01 7.43
N ALA A 120 -4.59 12.94 7.68
CA ALA A 120 -3.59 13.34 6.70
C ALA A 120 -2.67 12.17 6.30
N PRO A 121 -2.48 11.90 4.99
CA PRO A 121 -1.52 10.91 4.53
C PRO A 121 -0.11 11.47 4.41
N SER A 122 0.89 10.58 4.38
CA SER A 122 2.16 10.87 3.70
C SER A 122 2.13 10.33 2.28
N ILE A 123 2.73 11.05 1.35
CA ILE A 123 2.83 10.63 -0.05
C ILE A 123 4.30 10.46 -0.41
N GLU A 124 4.62 9.32 -0.99
CA GLU A 124 5.89 9.09 -1.65
C GLU A 124 5.68 8.96 -3.15
N CYS A 125 6.62 9.57 -3.88
CA CYS A 125 6.63 9.60 -5.32
C CYS A 125 7.91 8.94 -5.83
N ASN A 126 7.81 8.32 -7.00
CA ASN A 126 8.98 7.90 -7.76
C ASN A 126 8.98 8.62 -9.11
N VAL A 127 9.90 8.25 -9.98
CA VAL A 127 10.02 8.81 -11.34
C VAL A 127 9.76 7.69 -12.33
N ASP A 128 8.87 7.91 -13.29
CA ASP A 128 8.57 6.95 -14.36
C ASP A 128 9.70 6.92 -15.43
N SER A 129 9.53 6.08 -16.45
CA SER A 129 10.50 5.99 -17.57
C SER A 129 10.55 7.25 -18.44
N SER A 130 9.53 8.10 -18.39
CA SER A 130 9.45 9.38 -19.10
C SER A 130 10.05 10.55 -18.32
N GLY A 131 10.44 10.33 -17.05
CA GLY A 131 10.96 11.36 -16.16
C GLY A 131 9.88 12.10 -15.34
N ASN A 132 8.63 11.66 -15.37
CA ASN A 132 7.54 12.26 -14.61
C ASN A 132 7.61 11.85 -13.14
N ASN A 133 7.43 12.81 -12.23
CA ASN A 133 7.21 12.49 -10.82
C ASN A 133 5.78 11.97 -10.66
N GLN A 134 5.63 10.74 -10.17
CA GLN A 134 4.33 10.07 -10.11
C GLN A 134 4.01 9.57 -8.71
N LEU A 135 2.72 9.54 -8.38
CA LEU A 135 2.19 8.97 -7.15
C LEU A 135 2.58 7.48 -7.07
N PHE A 136 3.40 7.14 -6.09
CA PHE A 136 3.92 5.78 -5.92
C PHE A 136 3.31 5.09 -4.71
N GLN A 137 3.40 5.73 -3.54
CA GLN A 137 3.01 5.14 -2.27
C GLN A 137 2.26 6.13 -1.38
N VAL A 138 1.25 5.63 -0.67
CA VAL A 138 0.46 6.37 0.32
C VAL A 138 0.61 5.72 1.69
N TYR A 139 1.00 6.51 2.67
CA TYR A 139 1.19 6.11 4.04
C TYR A 139 0.07 6.64 4.93
N LEU A 140 -0.54 5.75 5.72
CA LEU A 140 -1.52 6.08 6.75
C LEU A 140 -1.07 5.51 8.10
N CYS A 141 -1.22 6.27 9.18
CA CYS A 141 -0.94 5.76 10.52
C CYS A 141 -2.14 5.01 11.09
N VAL A 142 -1.84 3.98 11.86
CA VAL A 142 -2.82 3.05 12.42
C VAL A 142 -2.48 2.86 13.90
N ASP A 143 -3.50 2.70 14.75
CA ASP A 143 -3.32 2.39 16.17
C ASP A 143 -2.55 1.07 16.42
N THR A 144 -2.11 0.86 17.67
CA THR A 144 -1.40 -0.36 18.11
C THR A 144 -2.19 -1.65 17.93
N SER A 145 -3.52 -1.54 17.94
CA SER A 145 -4.43 -2.65 17.69
C SER A 145 -4.68 -2.94 16.20
N ALA A 146 -4.03 -2.22 15.29
CA ALA A 146 -4.22 -2.32 13.84
C ALA A 146 -5.69 -2.23 13.38
N SER A 147 -6.50 -1.42 14.07
CA SER A 147 -7.96 -1.39 13.87
C SER A 147 -8.47 -0.05 13.31
N ASN A 148 -7.84 1.05 13.69
CA ASN A 148 -8.26 2.39 13.26
C ASN A 148 -7.10 3.24 12.77
N PHE A 149 -7.42 4.12 11.82
CA PHE A 149 -6.52 5.18 11.42
C PHE A 149 -6.39 6.22 12.54
N ILE A 150 -5.20 6.80 12.65
CA ILE A 150 -4.85 7.84 13.62
C ILE A 150 -4.01 8.91 12.93
N GLN A 151 -3.90 10.08 13.56
CA GLN A 151 -2.97 11.11 13.11
C GLN A 151 -1.54 10.58 13.18
N CYS A 152 -0.77 10.76 12.10
CA CYS A 152 0.63 10.38 12.10
C CYS A 152 1.45 11.30 13.01
N PRO A 153 2.22 10.74 13.98
CA PRO A 153 3.10 11.55 14.83
C PRO A 153 4.28 12.14 14.06
N VAL A 154 4.78 11.40 13.07
CA VAL A 154 5.92 11.76 12.23
C VAL A 154 5.65 11.25 10.83
N PHE A 155 5.98 12.07 9.83
CA PHE A 155 5.94 11.68 8.43
C PHE A 155 7.36 11.35 7.95
N PRO A 156 7.53 10.31 7.11
CA PRO A 156 8.78 10.11 6.38
C PRO A 156 9.08 11.33 5.50
N HIS A 157 10.36 11.60 5.23
CA HIS A 157 10.76 12.69 4.34
C HIS A 157 10.26 12.45 2.92
N GLU A 158 9.44 13.36 2.42
CA GLU A 158 8.79 13.26 1.12
C GLU A 158 9.74 13.70 -0.01
N ARG A 159 9.67 13.00 -1.15
CA ARG A 159 10.39 13.36 -2.40
C ARG A 159 9.41 13.50 -3.57
N CYS A 160 8.37 14.30 -3.35
CA CYS A 160 7.39 14.60 -4.38
C CYS A 160 7.59 16.01 -4.93
N GLY A 161 7.32 16.19 -6.22
CA GLY A 161 7.15 17.51 -6.81
C GLY A 161 5.86 18.20 -6.32
N SER A 162 5.69 19.49 -6.63
CA SER A 162 4.43 20.19 -6.35
C SER A 162 3.26 19.66 -7.19
N GLU A 163 3.58 19.10 -8.36
CA GLU A 163 2.65 18.44 -9.28
C GLU A 163 3.16 17.03 -9.55
N ILE A 164 2.24 16.06 -9.52
CA ILE A 164 2.55 14.63 -9.66
C ILE A 164 1.54 13.97 -10.61
N GLU A 165 2.00 12.99 -11.35
CA GLU A 165 1.13 12.13 -12.16
C GLU A 165 0.43 11.10 -11.28
N PHE A 166 -0.88 10.89 -11.48
CA PHE A 166 -1.52 9.65 -11.09
C PHE A 166 -1.46 8.72 -12.31
N PRO A 167 -0.53 7.75 -12.38
CA PRO A 167 -0.25 7.02 -13.61
C PRO A 167 -1.50 6.28 -14.11
N SER A 168 -1.75 6.37 -15.41
CA SER A 168 -2.73 5.50 -16.06
C SER A 168 -2.20 4.08 -16.11
N PHE A 169 -3.11 3.13 -15.99
CA PHE A 169 -2.79 1.74 -16.12
C PHE A 169 -3.42 1.26 -17.41
N SER A 170 -2.65 1.29 -18.49
CA SER A 170 -3.04 0.67 -19.74
C SER A 170 -2.86 -0.85 -19.62
N ASP A 171 -3.81 -1.62 -20.15
CA ASP A 171 -3.70 -3.07 -20.40
C ASP A 171 -2.64 -3.38 -21.49
N GLN A 172 -1.44 -2.81 -21.39
CA GLN A 172 -0.39 -2.89 -22.41
C GLN A 172 0.44 -4.18 -22.35
N LEU A 173 -0.20 -5.30 -22.02
CA LEU A 173 0.36 -6.65 -22.18
C LEU A 173 -0.29 -7.47 -23.31
N ASP A 174 -1.24 -6.92 -24.06
CA ASP A 174 -1.99 -7.66 -25.10
C ASP A 174 -1.60 -7.34 -26.56
N SER A 175 -0.42 -6.75 -26.83
CA SER A 175 -0.07 -6.42 -28.23
C SER A 175 1.35 -6.74 -28.69
N HIS A 176 2.05 -7.72 -28.10
CA HIS A 176 3.39 -8.04 -28.61
C HIS A 176 3.82 -9.52 -28.61
N ASP A 177 2.89 -10.46 -28.86
CA ASP A 177 3.24 -11.81 -29.30
C ASP A 177 2.37 -12.27 -30.48
N GLU A 178 2.59 -11.68 -31.65
CA GLU A 178 2.46 -12.38 -32.94
C GLU A 178 3.62 -11.94 -33.82
N LEU A 179 4.70 -12.73 -33.84
CA LEU A 179 5.58 -12.99 -35.00
C LEU A 179 6.39 -14.27 -34.75
#